data_AF-A0A517ZVH8-F1
#
_entry.id   AF-A0A517ZVH8-F1
#
_cell.length_a   1.000
_cell.length_b   1.000
_cell.length_c   1.000
_cell.angle_alpha   90.00
_cell.angle_beta   90.00
_cell.angle_gamma   90.00
#
_symmetry.space_group_name_H-M   'P 1'
#
loop_
_entity.id
_entity.type
_entity.pdbx_description
1 polymer ?
#
loop_
_entity_poly.entity_id
_entity_poly.type
_entity_poly.pdbx_seq_one_letter_code
_entity_poly.pdbx_strand_id
1 'polypeptide(L)' 'MIDSSTNEKLVVSGDGNDGPYIMVPIRQMGAVCAVLDDSQISYWVDEFAISLDGEPEISVINLGKGIDKQEVQRILDCAA' A
#
# COMPACT_ATOMS: atom_id res chain seq x y z
N MET A 1 0.90 -7.46 7.19
CA MET A 1 1.22 -6.17 7.83
C MET A 1 -0.08 -5.57 8.32
N ILE A 2 -0.09 -5.00 9.52
CA ILE A 2 -1.30 -4.40 10.14
C ILE A 2 -1.29 -2.89 9.86
N ASP A 3 -2.39 -2.37 9.36
CA ASP A 3 -2.65 -0.95 9.17
C ASP A 3 -2.63 -0.22 10.52
N SER A 4 -1.76 0.77 10.65
CA SER A 4 -1.55 1.49 11.92
C SER A 4 -2.73 2.35 12.36
N SER A 5 -3.64 2.71 11.45
CA SER A 5 -4.77 3.59 11.70
C SER A 5 -6.03 2.79 12.03
N THR A 6 -6.27 1.66 11.36
CA THR A 6 -7.46 0.81 11.59
C THR A 6 -7.21 -0.37 12.52
N ASN A 7 -5.95 -0.76 12.71
CA ASN A 7 -5.53 -1.98 13.40
C ASN A 7 -6.06 -3.27 12.72
N GLU A 8 -6.38 -3.19 11.43
CA GLU A 8 -6.74 -4.32 10.57
C GLU A 8 -5.58 -4.66 9.63
N LYS A 9 -5.70 -5.71 8.81
CA LYS A 9 -4.66 -5.99 7.81
C LYS A 9 -4.63 -4.89 6.75
N LEU A 10 -3.44 -4.47 6.32
CA LEU A 10 -3.30 -3.75 5.05
C LEU A 10 -3.77 -4.66 3.91
N VAL A 11 -4.59 -4.13 3.01
CA VAL A 11 -5.20 -4.88 1.90
C VAL A 11 -4.66 -4.38 0.57
N VAL A 12 -4.28 -5.32 -0.30
CA VAL A 12 -4.01 -5.05 -1.72
C VAL A 12 -5.33 -5.10 -2.49
N SER A 13 -5.81 -3.93 -2.89
CA SER A 13 -7.00 -3.76 -3.71
C SER A 13 -6.67 -3.99 -5.18
N GLY A 14 -7.62 -4.53 -5.95
CA GLY A 14 -7.45 -4.86 -7.37
C GLY A 14 -8.55 -4.30 -8.27
N ASP A 15 -9.39 -3.42 -7.74
CA ASP A 15 -10.45 -2.68 -8.41
C ASP A 15 -9.96 -1.37 -9.05
N GLY A 16 -8.67 -1.05 -8.92
CA GLY A 16 -8.02 0.07 -9.58
C GLY A 16 -7.89 -0.11 -11.09
N ASN A 17 -8.13 0.96 -11.84
CA ASN A 17 -8.10 0.94 -13.31
C ASN A 17 -6.67 0.76 -13.89
N ASP A 18 -5.66 1.13 -13.09
CA ASP A 18 -4.24 1.02 -13.44
C ASP A 18 -3.55 -0.21 -12.84
N GLY A 19 -4.34 -1.11 -12.25
CA GLY A 19 -3.87 -2.33 -11.60
C GLY A 19 -4.06 -2.29 -10.09
N PRO A 20 -3.46 -3.25 -9.37
CA PRO A 20 -3.59 -3.31 -7.92
C PRO A 20 -2.96 -2.10 -7.23
N TYR A 21 -3.51 -1.75 -6.07
CA TYR A 21 -3.04 -0.64 -5.24
C TYR A 21 -3.21 -0.94 -3.75
N ILE A 22 -2.57 -0.13 -2.92
CA ILE A 22 -2.62 -0.23 -1.46
C ILE A 22 -2.91 1.18 -0.93
N MET A 23 -3.92 1.29 -0.05
CA MET A 23 -4.14 2.50 0.74
C MET A 23 -3.35 2.34 2.03
N VAL A 24 -2.46 3.29 2.32
CA VAL A 24 -1.51 3.18 3.42
C VAL A 24 -1.51 4.45 4.25
N PRO A 25 -1.58 4.36 5.60
CA PRO A 25 -1.34 5.51 6.46
C PRO A 25 0.03 6.13 6.19
N ILE A 26 0.13 7.45 6.08
CA ILE A 26 1.40 8.12 5.75
C ILE A 26 2.52 7.73 6.73
N ARG A 27 2.17 7.58 8.01
CA ARG A 27 3.10 7.16 9.07
C ARG A 27 3.70 5.77 8.85
N GLN A 28 3.01 4.91 8.11
CA GLN A 28 3.41 3.54 7.80
C GLN A 28 4.00 3.39 6.39
N MET A 29 3.93 4.44 5.56
CA MET A 29 4.36 4.42 4.15
C MET A 29 5.80 3.92 3.98
N GLY A 30 6.73 4.38 4.82
CA GLY A 30 8.13 3.94 4.75
C GLY A 30 8.32 2.44 4.96
N ALA A 31 7.54 1.83 5.87
CA ALA A 31 7.62 0.39 6.13
C ALA A 31 7.03 -0.43 4.96
N VAL A 32 5.93 0.04 4.36
CA VAL A 32 5.35 -0.64 3.19
C VAL A 32 6.30 -0.55 1.99
N CYS A 33 6.84 0.64 1.71
CA CYS A 33 7.81 0.84 0.63
C CYS A 33 9.03 -0.09 0.77
N ALA A 34 9.60 -0.19 1.97
CA ALA A 34 10.75 -1.07 2.22
C ALA A 34 10.44 -2.54 1.89
N VAL A 35 9.25 -3.02 2.26
CA VAL A 35 8.82 -4.41 1.95
C VAL A 35 8.66 -4.64 0.45
N LEU A 36 8.12 -3.65 -0.26
CA LEU A 36 7.98 -3.71 -1.72
C LEU A 36 9.35 -3.68 -2.41
N ASP A 37 10.25 -2.80 -1.97
CA ASP A 37 11.63 -2.67 -2.45
C ASP A 37 12.43 -3.98 -2.24
N ASP A 38 12.39 -4.54 -1.03
CA ASP A 38 13.07 -5.80 -0.69
C ASP A 38 12.55 -6.98 -1.52
N SER A 39 11.28 -6.91 -1.92
CA SER A 39 10.63 -7.90 -2.78
C SER A 39 10.74 -7.59 -4.28
N GLN A 40 11.48 -6.53 -4.64
CA GLN A 40 11.67 -6.06 -6.01
C GLN A 40 10.35 -5.77 -6.77
N ILE A 41 9.33 -5.34 -6.04
CA ILE A 41 8.02 -4.99 -6.59
C ILE A 41 8.07 -3.53 -7.03
N SER A 42 7.85 -3.28 -8.32
CA SER A 42 7.75 -1.91 -8.83
C SER A 42 6.45 -1.26 -8.34
N TYR A 43 6.54 -0.02 -7.88
CA TYR A 43 5.38 0.77 -7.46
C TYR A 43 5.59 2.25 -7.74
N TRP A 44 4.51 3.03 -7.69
CA TRP A 44 4.56 4.49 -7.59
C TRP A 44 3.57 4.98 -6.55
N VAL A 45 3.91 6.06 -5.86
CA VAL A 45 3.05 6.69 -4.85
C VAL A 45 2.30 7.84 -5.52
N ASP A 46 1.00 7.93 -5.27
CA ASP A 46 0.22 9.08 -5.73
C ASP A 46 0.75 10.37 -5.09
N GLU A 47 0.85 11.43 -5.89
CA GLU A 47 1.33 12.74 -5.46
C GLU A 47 0.40 13.41 -4.42
N PHE A 48 -0.85 12.94 -4.34
CA PHE A 48 -1.87 13.47 -3.43
C PHE A 48 -2.21 12.47 -2.34
N ALA A 49 -2.20 12.95 -1.10
CA ALA A 49 -2.72 12.22 0.04
C ALA A 49 -4.19 12.59 0.30
N ILE A 50 -4.94 11.62 0.79
CA ILE A 50 -6.29 11.83 1.30
C ILE A 50 -6.18 12.44 2.70
N SER A 51 -6.84 13.57 2.90
CA SER A 51 -6.87 14.23 4.19
C SER A 51 -7.98 13.69 5.09
N LEU A 52 -7.66 13.51 6.37
CA LEU A 52 -8.60 13.30 7.46
C LEU A 52 -8.38 14.41 8.49
N ASP A 53 -9.44 15.08 8.92
CA ASP A 53 -9.40 16.21 9.86
C ASP A 53 -8.46 17.37 9.46
N GLY A 54 -8.19 17.54 8.17
CA GLY A 54 -7.34 18.61 7.63
C GLY A 54 -5.85 18.26 7.56
N GLU A 55 -5.46 17.04 7.96
CA GLU A 55 -4.10 16.53 7.82
C GLU A 55 -4.04 15.41 6.77
N PRO A 56 -2.96 15.28 5.99
CA PRO A 56 -2.72 14.10 5.17
C PRO A 56 -2.64 12.85 6.04
N GLU A 57 -3.52 11.87 5.83
CA GLU A 57 -3.50 10.64 6.63
C GLU A 57 -3.30 9.38 5.79
N ILE A 58 -3.86 9.31 4.58
CA ILE A 58 -3.74 8.13 3.72
C ILE A 58 -3.06 8.50 2.40
N SER A 59 -2.09 7.71 1.97
CA SER A 59 -1.50 7.76 0.63
C SER A 59 -1.86 6.48 -0.15
N VAL A 60 -1.83 6.57 -1.47
CA VAL A 60 -2.10 5.44 -2.36
C VAL A 60 -0.80 5.02 -3.02
N ILE A 61 -0.46 3.74 -2.87
CA ILE A 61 0.66 3.09 -3.55
C ILE A 61 0.08 2.23 -4.67
N ASN A 62 0.41 2.56 -5.90
CA ASN A 62 -0.01 1.84 -7.09
C ASN A 62 1.06 0.83 -7.49
N LEU A 63 0.66 -0.41 -7.79
CA LEU A 63 1.56 -1.52 -8.13
C LEU A 63 1.65 -1.73 -9.65
N GLY A 64 0.70 -1.19 -10.41
CA GLY A 64 0.67 -1.27 -11.86
C GLY A 64 0.07 -2.56 -12.43
N LYS A 65 -0.12 -2.54 -13.75
CA LYS A 65 -0.80 -3.62 -14.48
C LYS A 65 0.06 -4.89 -14.50
N GLY A 66 -0.59 -6.04 -14.34
CA GLY A 66 0.06 -7.35 -14.40
C GLY A 66 0.66 -7.82 -13.08
N ILE A 67 0.61 -7.03 -12.01
CA ILE A 67 0.98 -7.49 -10.67
C ILE A 67 -0.08 -8.44 -10.11
N ASP A 68 0.37 -9.55 -9.53
CA ASP A 68 -0.49 -10.48 -8.80
C ASP A 68 -0.78 -9.94 -7.39
N LYS A 69 -2.01 -9.44 -7.19
CA LYS A 69 -2.46 -8.92 -5.90
C LYS A 69 -2.31 -9.91 -4.75
N GLN A 70 -2.46 -11.22 -5.01
CA GLN A 70 -2.41 -12.24 -3.97
C GLN A 70 -0.97 -12.50 -3.53
N GLU A 71 -0.02 -12.43 -4.45
CA GLU A 71 1.41 -12.48 -4.13
C GLU A 71 1.79 -11.29 -3.26
N VAL A 72 1.44 -10.07 -3.67
CA VAL A 72 1.77 -8.87 -2.90
C VAL A 72 1.11 -8.89 -1.51
N GLN A 73 -0.14 -9.34 -1.42
CA GLN A 73 -0.81 -9.51 -0.12
C GLN A 73 -0.05 -10.47 0.80
N ARG A 74 0.42 -11.61 0.27
CA ARG A 74 1.21 -12.58 1.06
C ARG A 74 2.52 -11.97 1.55
N ILE A 75 3.20 -11.22 0.69
CA ILE A 75 4.45 -10.53 1.05
C ILE A 75 4.21 -9.55 2.21
N LEU A 76 3.18 -8.71 2.10
CA LEU A 76 2.81 -7.79 3.18
C LEU A 76 2.44 -8.55 4.45
N ASP A 77 1.65 -9.62 4.35
CA ASP A 77 1.25 -10.46 5.49
C ASP A 77 2.44 -11.09 6.22
N CYS A 78 3.50 -11.45 5.51
CA CYS A 78 4.72 -12.04 6.09
C CYS A 78 5.68 -11.02 6.72
N ALA A 79 5.64 -9.76 6.32
CA ALA A 79 6.54 -8.70 6.80
C ALA A 79 6.12 -8.07 8.15
N ALA A 80 5.45 -8.84 9.00
CA ALA A 80 4.92 -8.39 10.30
C ALA A 80 6.00 -8.21 11.37
#